data_AF-A0A921IJP9-F1
#
_entry.id   AF-A0A921IJP9-F1
#
_cell.length_a   1.000
_cell.length_b   1.000
_cell.length_c   1.000
_cell.angle_alpha   90.00
_cell.angle_beta   90.00
_cell.angle_gamma   90.00
#
_symmetry.space_group_name_H-M   'P 1'
#
loop_
_entity.id
_entity.type
_entity.pdbx_description
1 polymer ?
#
loop_
_entity_poly.entity_id
_entity_poly.type
_entity_poly.pdbx_seq_one_letter_code
_entity_poly.pdbx_strand_id
1 'polypeptide(L)'
;MQGMMLVLAFITTALLSAVCGLAPAFVERRSVRTRDLGWVAGLWAAIWVFCLCAYHRPGLAEGFDAFRLIAITAMCGWAGVCIAALRAFGRRGLRFVVPVLLVAALGAEVFVGNVAYFNTHSYQPFQLMDYLDPNVNVGRGTGTYTLDEDRSYLRFLEIDQPIYNLHIDGLVNDDTDPLHADSALFFKIEATDEANSELNTFGTWQVGTQAPRTHTISLDLTGNVGTLTLTASGYSSTYAQYPVAVTMTGITANTPRAMNFSLLRCVAVFLALLAVYGLRPASGLWKRRWLAGNVCDRGVALVLGAVMAAFVIVVPFWQPGNTGLATEHYNTAYWDGESTV
;
A
#
# COMPACT_ATOMS: atom_id res chain seq x y z
N MET A 1 10.60 -6.38 -24.99
CA MET A 1 11.42 -5.46 -24.16
C MET A 1 11.17 -5.61 -22.66
N GLN A 2 9.94 -5.84 -22.20
CA GLN A 2 9.60 -5.97 -20.76
C GLN A 2 10.42 -7.03 -20.00
N GLY A 3 10.55 -8.26 -20.52
CA GLY A 3 11.37 -9.30 -19.88
C GLY A 3 12.86 -8.94 -19.73
N MET A 4 13.41 -8.14 -20.65
CA MET A 4 14.80 -7.66 -20.58
C MET A 4 15.00 -6.66 -19.44
N MET A 5 13.98 -5.87 -19.12
CA MET A 5 14.05 -4.82 -18.08
C MET A 5 13.98 -5.45 -16.69
N LEU A 6 13.16 -6.49 -16.50
CA LEU A 6 13.13 -7.26 -15.26
C LEU A 6 14.49 -7.94 -14.99
N VAL A 7 15.09 -8.56 -16.00
CA VAL A 7 16.43 -9.17 -15.90
C VAL A 7 17.48 -8.11 -15.55
N LEU A 8 17.41 -6.93 -16.17
CA LEU A 8 18.33 -5.84 -15.87
C LEU A 8 18.15 -5.33 -14.44
N ALA A 9 16.93 -5.21 -13.93
CA ALA A 9 16.65 -4.88 -12.53
C ALA A 9 17.25 -5.92 -11.57
N PHE A 10 17.13 -7.21 -11.91
CA PHE A 10 17.69 -8.31 -11.11
C PHE A 10 19.22 -8.26 -11.02
N ILE A 11 19.89 -8.04 -12.16
CA ILE A 11 21.35 -7.93 -12.23
C ILE A 11 21.84 -6.66 -11.52
N THR A 12 21.21 -5.51 -11.80
CA THR A 12 21.62 -4.22 -11.21
C THR A 12 21.43 -4.19 -9.70
N THR A 13 20.33 -4.73 -9.17
CA THR A 13 20.14 -4.86 -7.72
C THR A 13 21.11 -5.85 -7.09
N ALA A 14 21.48 -6.94 -7.78
CA ALA A 14 22.49 -7.88 -7.29
C ALA A 14 23.87 -7.22 -7.18
N LEU A 15 24.29 -6.50 -8.23
CA LEU A 15 25.54 -5.74 -8.23
C LEU A 15 25.56 -4.66 -7.14
N LEU A 16 24.47 -3.91 -7.01
CA LEU A 16 24.37 -2.85 -6.00
C LEU A 16 24.38 -3.41 -4.58
N SER A 17 23.72 -4.55 -4.37
CA SER A 17 23.76 -5.28 -3.10
C SER A 17 25.16 -5.78 -2.78
N ALA A 18 25.91 -6.26 -3.78
CA ALA A 18 27.30 -6.67 -3.61
C ALA A 18 28.19 -5.49 -3.20
N VAL A 19 28.09 -4.36 -3.92
CA VAL A 19 28.85 -3.14 -3.60
C VAL A 19 28.54 -2.68 -2.17
N CYS A 20 27.26 -2.54 -1.80
CA CYS A 20 26.85 -2.07 -0.49
C CYS A 20 27.18 -3.06 0.64
N GLY A 21 26.98 -4.35 0.43
CA GLY A 21 27.25 -5.38 1.44
C GLY A 21 28.74 -5.57 1.74
N LEU A 22 29.61 -5.34 0.73
CA LEU A 22 31.06 -5.41 0.85
C LEU A 22 31.70 -4.08 1.31
N ALA A 23 31.05 -2.93 1.07
CA ALA A 23 31.56 -1.60 1.43
C ALA A 23 32.10 -1.49 2.88
N PRO A 24 31.46 -2.05 3.92
CA PRO A 24 31.99 -1.99 5.28
C PRO A 24 33.37 -2.63 5.43
N ALA A 25 33.68 -3.71 4.69
CA ALA A 25 35.00 -4.34 4.74
C ALA A 25 36.08 -3.41 4.18
N PHE A 26 35.79 -2.71 3.08
CA PHE A 26 36.70 -1.73 2.48
C PHE A 26 36.89 -0.49 3.37
N VAL A 27 35.81 0.05 3.95
CA VAL A 27 35.87 1.21 4.86
C VAL A 27 36.67 0.89 6.12
N GLU A 28 36.55 -0.33 6.65
CA GLU A 28 37.31 -0.80 7.81
C GLU A 28 38.69 -1.36 7.46
N ARG A 29 39.08 -1.34 6.17
CA ARG A 29 40.34 -1.90 5.65
C ARG A 29 40.61 -3.34 6.13
N ARG A 30 39.56 -4.17 6.14
CA ARG A 30 39.61 -5.58 6.54
C ARG A 30 39.26 -6.51 5.38
N SER A 31 39.65 -7.78 5.49
CA SER A 31 39.21 -8.80 4.55
C SER A 31 37.69 -9.03 4.60
N VAL A 32 37.14 -9.45 3.45
CA VAL A 32 35.75 -9.86 3.30
C VAL A 32 35.51 -11.12 4.13
N ARG A 33 34.46 -11.11 4.95
CA ARG A 33 34.04 -12.23 5.80
C ARG A 33 32.78 -12.87 5.23
N THR A 34 32.51 -14.13 5.59
CA THR A 34 31.24 -14.82 5.29
C THR A 34 30.01 -14.02 5.70
N ARG A 35 30.10 -13.28 6.81
CA ARG A 35 29.02 -12.37 7.24
C ARG A 35 28.73 -11.25 6.24
N ASP A 36 29.73 -10.71 5.55
CA ASP A 36 29.53 -9.68 4.53
C ASP A 36 28.71 -10.24 3.35
N LEU A 37 29.04 -11.47 2.92
CA LEU A 37 28.28 -12.18 1.88
C LEU A 37 26.85 -12.47 2.31
N GLY A 38 26.62 -12.81 3.59
CA GLY A 38 25.28 -12.95 4.14
C GLY A 38 24.45 -11.66 4.06
N TRP A 39 25.07 -10.49 4.24
CA TRP A 39 24.38 -9.21 4.06
C TRP A 39 24.10 -8.87 2.60
N VAL A 40 25.00 -9.24 1.68
CA VAL A 40 24.77 -9.10 0.23
C VAL A 40 23.53 -9.90 -0.18
N ALA A 41 23.52 -11.20 0.16
CA ALA A 41 22.40 -12.08 -0.17
C ALA A 41 21.11 -11.65 0.53
N GLY A 42 21.19 -11.28 1.82
CA GLY A 42 20.03 -10.86 2.61
C GLY A 42 19.39 -9.57 2.12
N LEU A 43 20.19 -8.55 1.76
CA LEU A 43 19.69 -7.30 1.19
C LEU A 43 18.97 -7.58 -0.13
N TRP A 44 19.63 -8.29 -1.02
CA TRP A 44 19.09 -8.60 -2.33
C TRP A 44 17.80 -9.41 -2.25
N ALA A 45 17.78 -10.47 -1.43
CA ALA A 45 16.59 -11.29 -1.20
C ALA A 45 15.45 -10.47 -0.59
N ALA A 46 15.73 -9.61 0.40
CA ALA A 46 14.71 -8.78 1.04
C ALA A 46 14.04 -7.81 0.04
N ILE A 47 14.81 -7.24 -0.88
CA ILE A 47 14.27 -6.35 -1.93
C ILE A 47 13.34 -7.13 -2.86
N TRP A 48 13.75 -8.32 -3.31
CA TRP A 48 12.93 -9.11 -4.23
C TRP A 48 11.70 -9.72 -3.57
N VAL A 49 11.78 -10.12 -2.31
CA VAL A 49 10.60 -10.50 -1.51
C VAL A 49 9.65 -9.31 -1.38
N PHE A 50 10.17 -8.12 -1.06
CA PHE A 50 9.34 -6.91 -1.03
C PHE A 50 8.69 -6.63 -2.39
N CYS A 51 9.44 -6.75 -3.50
CA CYS A 51 8.91 -6.52 -4.84
C CYS A 51 7.80 -7.51 -5.20
N LEU A 52 7.93 -8.79 -4.81
CA LEU A 52 6.89 -9.81 -5.01
C LEU A 52 5.61 -9.47 -4.25
N CYS A 53 5.72 -8.93 -3.04
CA CYS A 53 4.55 -8.50 -2.26
C CYS A 53 3.96 -7.17 -2.79
N ALA A 54 4.81 -6.22 -3.17
CA ALA A 54 4.39 -4.89 -3.59
C ALA A 54 3.74 -4.91 -4.98
N TYR A 55 4.42 -5.47 -5.97
CA TYR A 55 4.01 -5.44 -7.38
C TYR A 55 3.17 -6.66 -7.76
N HIS A 56 2.05 -6.86 -7.05
CA HIS A 56 1.13 -7.95 -7.34
C HIS A 56 0.21 -7.69 -8.56
N ARG A 57 -0.05 -6.41 -8.92
CA ARG A 57 -0.92 -6.04 -10.08
C ARG A 57 -0.25 -5.06 -11.04
N PRO A 58 -0.14 -5.37 -12.35
CA PRO A 58 -0.41 -6.65 -13.03
C PRO A 58 0.59 -7.77 -12.72
N GLY A 59 1.52 -7.55 -11.78
CA GLY A 59 2.61 -8.47 -11.49
C GLY A 59 3.97 -7.88 -11.87
N LEU A 60 5.04 -8.61 -11.52
CA LEU A 60 6.42 -8.25 -11.90
C LEU A 60 6.77 -8.65 -13.34
N ALA A 61 6.09 -9.67 -13.88
CA ALA A 61 6.35 -10.17 -15.22
C ALA A 61 5.66 -9.33 -16.30
N GLU A 62 4.54 -8.71 -15.95
CA GLU A 62 3.70 -7.93 -16.86
C GLU A 62 3.90 -6.44 -16.65
N GLY A 63 4.04 -5.69 -17.74
CA GLY A 63 4.16 -4.22 -17.67
C GLY A 63 5.42 -3.73 -16.95
N PHE A 64 6.45 -4.56 -16.79
CA PHE A 64 7.69 -4.12 -16.12
C PHE A 64 8.44 -3.09 -16.97
N ASP A 65 8.38 -1.84 -16.53
CA ASP A 65 8.86 -0.68 -17.26
C ASP A 65 10.15 -0.10 -16.65
N ALA A 66 10.68 0.95 -17.30
CA ALA A 66 11.96 1.53 -16.91
C ALA A 66 11.84 2.25 -15.56
N PHE A 67 10.64 2.76 -15.27
CA PHE A 67 10.33 3.39 -14.01
C PHE A 67 10.44 2.39 -12.85
N ARG A 68 9.79 1.21 -12.94
CA ARG A 68 9.90 0.15 -11.91
C ARG A 68 11.34 -0.29 -11.70
N LEU A 69 12.12 -0.44 -12.78
CA LEU A 69 13.55 -0.72 -12.70
C LEU A 69 14.31 0.33 -11.88
N ILE A 70 14.13 1.61 -12.21
CA ILE A 70 14.79 2.73 -11.53
C ILE A 70 14.34 2.81 -10.08
N ALA A 71 13.05 2.62 -9.80
CA ALA A 71 12.50 2.65 -8.44
C ALA A 71 13.10 1.53 -7.57
N ILE A 72 13.13 0.29 -8.07
CA ILE A 72 13.66 -0.86 -7.33
C ILE A 72 15.18 -0.73 -7.13
N THR A 73 15.91 -0.25 -8.13
CA THR A 73 17.37 -0.01 -8.00
C THR A 73 17.67 1.13 -7.03
N ALA A 74 16.89 2.22 -7.04
CA ALA A 74 17.02 3.31 -6.08
C ALA A 74 16.71 2.84 -4.66
N MET A 75 15.66 2.04 -4.48
CA MET A 75 15.32 1.43 -3.18
C MET A 75 16.44 0.52 -2.69
N CYS A 76 17.00 -0.32 -3.57
CA CYS A 76 18.14 -1.18 -3.27
C CYS A 76 19.36 -0.37 -2.84
N GLY A 77 19.66 0.73 -3.55
CA GLY A 77 20.79 1.61 -3.24
C GLY A 77 20.62 2.30 -1.90
N TRP A 78 19.46 2.89 -1.66
CA TRP A 78 19.14 3.52 -0.38
C TRP A 78 19.26 2.53 0.78
N ALA A 79 18.63 1.36 0.68
CA ALA A 79 18.67 0.33 1.71
C ALA A 79 20.10 -0.17 1.94
N GLY A 80 20.84 -0.42 0.86
CA GLY A 80 22.23 -0.84 0.89
C GLY A 80 23.14 0.17 1.56
N VAL A 81 23.02 1.46 1.23
CA VAL A 81 23.80 2.55 1.85
C VAL A 81 23.48 2.66 3.34
N CYS A 82 22.20 2.59 3.73
CA CYS A 82 21.81 2.64 5.15
C CYS A 82 22.40 1.46 5.93
N ILE A 83 22.33 0.24 5.39
CA ILE A 83 22.90 -0.95 6.03
C ILE A 83 24.42 -0.85 6.10
N ALA A 84 25.09 -0.47 5.01
CA ALA A 84 26.54 -0.30 4.98
C ALA A 84 27.01 0.73 6.01
N ALA A 85 26.33 1.88 6.07
CA ALA A 85 26.62 2.95 7.03
C ALA A 85 26.40 2.51 8.48
N LEU A 86 25.29 1.82 8.77
CA LEU A 86 25.04 1.26 10.11
C LEU A 86 26.10 0.23 10.52
N ARG A 87 26.60 -0.56 9.56
CA ARG A 87 27.64 -1.55 9.84
C ARG A 87 29.01 -0.92 10.08
N ALA A 88 29.39 0.10 9.30
CA ALA A 88 30.67 0.79 9.42
C ALA A 88 30.73 1.79 10.60
N PHE A 89 29.62 2.47 10.88
CA PHE A 89 29.56 3.55 11.87
C PHE A 89 28.76 3.21 13.14
N GLY A 90 28.02 2.10 13.15
CA GLY A 90 27.12 1.72 14.25
C GLY A 90 27.78 1.47 15.60
N ARG A 91 29.13 1.40 15.65
CA ARG A 91 29.93 1.28 16.88
C ARG A 91 30.60 2.60 17.29
N ARG A 92 30.59 3.63 16.43
CA ARG A 92 31.31 4.90 16.65
C ARG A 92 30.50 5.93 17.48
N GLY A 93 29.33 5.53 17.98
CA GLY A 93 28.48 6.34 18.86
C GLY A 93 27.26 6.95 18.17
N LEU A 94 26.38 7.54 18.99
CA LEU A 94 25.05 8.02 18.58
C LEU A 94 25.11 9.09 17.47
N ARG A 95 26.10 9.99 17.53
CA ARG A 95 26.30 11.08 16.56
C ARG A 95 26.42 10.62 15.10
N PHE A 96 26.90 9.40 14.85
CA PHE A 96 27.00 8.86 13.50
C PHE A 96 25.78 8.02 13.09
N VAL A 97 25.06 7.48 14.07
CA VAL A 97 23.93 6.60 13.81
C VAL A 97 22.64 7.37 13.59
N VAL A 98 22.39 8.42 14.38
CA VAL A 98 21.16 9.22 14.29
C VAL A 98 20.93 9.76 12.86
N PRO A 99 21.92 10.33 12.17
CA PRO A 99 21.73 10.77 10.78
C PRO A 99 21.40 9.60 9.83
N VAL A 100 22.02 8.44 10.03
CA VAL A 100 21.76 7.25 9.21
C VAL A 100 20.34 6.72 9.44
N LEU A 101 19.86 6.71 10.69
CA LEU A 101 18.47 6.33 11.00
C LEU A 101 17.47 7.32 10.44
N LEU A 102 17.81 8.62 10.37
CA LEU A 102 16.98 9.63 9.73
C LEU A 102 16.87 9.38 8.22
N VAL A 103 18.00 9.14 7.55
CA VAL A 103 18.01 8.77 6.12
C VAL A 103 17.24 7.47 5.88
N ALA A 104 17.34 6.50 6.79
CA ALA A 104 16.56 5.27 6.72
C ALA A 104 15.05 5.56 6.88
N ALA A 105 14.63 6.41 7.81
CA ALA A 105 13.23 6.75 7.97
C ALA A 105 12.67 7.51 6.75
N LEU A 106 13.43 8.45 6.20
CA LEU A 106 13.06 9.19 4.99
C LEU A 106 12.86 8.27 3.80
N GLY A 107 13.82 7.37 3.53
CA GLY A 107 13.68 6.42 2.42
C GLY A 107 12.61 5.36 2.67
N ALA A 108 12.37 4.94 3.91
CA ALA A 108 11.24 4.07 4.23
C ALA A 108 9.89 4.73 3.91
N GLU A 109 9.72 6.02 4.25
CA GLU A 109 8.50 6.75 3.88
C GLU A 109 8.35 6.91 2.37
N VAL A 110 9.44 7.20 1.66
CA VAL A 110 9.44 7.27 0.20
C VAL A 110 9.09 5.91 -0.41
N PHE A 111 9.87 4.87 -0.19
CA PHE A 111 9.74 3.61 -0.95
C PHE A 111 8.66 2.67 -0.42
N VAL A 112 8.59 2.48 0.90
CA VAL A 112 7.61 1.58 1.51
C VAL A 112 6.30 2.32 1.72
N GLY A 113 6.39 3.57 2.16
CA GLY A 113 5.21 4.35 2.47
C GLY A 113 4.40 4.85 1.30
N ASN A 114 5.03 5.00 0.15
CA ASN A 114 4.37 5.36 -1.09
C ASN A 114 4.42 4.20 -2.09
N VAL A 115 4.37 2.96 -1.60
CA VAL A 115 4.35 1.78 -2.48
C VAL A 115 3.21 1.85 -3.50
N ALA A 116 2.05 2.39 -3.10
CA ALA A 116 0.91 2.55 -3.99
C ALA A 116 1.19 3.52 -5.16
N TYR A 117 2.00 4.56 -4.95
CA TYR A 117 2.46 5.45 -6.03
C TYR A 117 3.30 4.65 -7.04
N PHE A 118 4.28 3.88 -6.58
CA PHE A 118 5.14 3.09 -7.48
C PHE A 118 4.38 2.00 -8.23
N ASN A 119 3.42 1.35 -7.56
CA ASN A 119 2.62 0.29 -8.16
C ASN A 119 1.72 0.79 -9.29
N THR A 120 1.12 1.97 -9.09
CA THR A 120 0.10 2.54 -9.99
C THR A 120 0.65 3.56 -10.98
N HIS A 121 1.92 3.96 -10.87
CA HIS A 121 2.53 4.98 -11.74
C HIS A 121 2.36 4.69 -13.24
N SER A 122 2.49 3.43 -13.63
CA SER A 122 2.44 3.00 -15.03
C SER A 122 1.03 2.59 -15.48
N TYR A 123 0.02 2.83 -14.65
CA TYR A 123 -1.37 2.55 -15.02
C TYR A 123 -1.83 3.53 -16.10
N GLN A 124 -2.64 3.03 -17.02
CA GLN A 124 -3.25 3.83 -18.08
C GLN A 124 -4.69 4.14 -17.69
N PRO A 125 -4.99 5.38 -17.29
CA PRO A 125 -6.33 5.74 -16.86
C PRO A 125 -7.28 5.81 -18.06
N PHE A 126 -8.51 5.35 -17.85
CA PHE A 126 -9.61 5.50 -18.81
C PHE A 126 -10.93 5.68 -18.07
N GLN A 127 -11.90 6.31 -18.73
CA GLN A 127 -13.17 6.69 -18.10
C GLN A 127 -14.20 5.56 -18.25
N LEU A 128 -14.76 5.07 -17.13
CA LEU A 128 -15.79 4.02 -17.20
C LEU A 128 -17.12 4.54 -17.77
N MET A 129 -17.38 5.83 -17.64
CA MET A 129 -18.62 6.43 -18.14
C MET A 129 -18.77 6.30 -19.65
N ASP A 130 -17.67 6.10 -20.40
CA ASP A 130 -17.69 5.83 -21.85
C ASP A 130 -18.29 4.45 -22.17
N TYR A 131 -18.29 3.55 -21.19
CA TYR A 131 -18.82 2.17 -21.27
C TYR A 131 -20.16 2.02 -20.55
N LEU A 132 -20.76 3.12 -20.07
CA LEU A 132 -22.02 3.09 -19.33
C LEU A 132 -23.16 2.59 -20.23
N ASP A 133 -23.88 1.57 -19.77
CA ASP A 133 -25.02 1.03 -20.50
C ASP A 133 -26.10 2.12 -20.67
N PRO A 134 -26.49 2.43 -21.92
CA PRO A 134 -27.44 3.50 -22.21
C PRO A 134 -28.81 3.27 -21.55
N ASN A 135 -29.17 2.01 -21.26
CA ASN A 135 -30.46 1.63 -20.68
C ASN A 135 -30.54 1.80 -19.16
N VAL A 136 -29.42 2.08 -18.49
CA VAL A 136 -29.41 2.28 -17.03
C VAL A 136 -30.03 3.62 -16.69
N ASN A 137 -30.96 3.60 -15.73
CA ASN A 137 -31.61 4.79 -15.21
C ASN A 137 -30.68 5.50 -14.21
N VAL A 138 -29.85 6.41 -14.71
CA VAL A 138 -28.98 7.31 -13.94
C VAL A 138 -29.40 8.73 -14.25
N GLY A 139 -29.35 9.65 -13.28
CA GLY A 139 -29.53 11.05 -13.62
C GLY A 139 -28.36 11.54 -14.45
N ARG A 140 -28.63 12.13 -15.62
CA ARG A 140 -27.61 12.63 -16.55
C ARG A 140 -27.70 14.15 -16.62
N GLY A 141 -26.65 14.82 -16.15
CA GLY A 141 -26.43 16.26 -16.30
C GLY A 141 -25.42 16.56 -17.42
N THR A 142 -24.96 17.81 -17.48
CA THR A 142 -23.93 18.22 -18.46
C THR A 142 -22.56 17.73 -17.98
N GLY A 143 -22.20 16.48 -18.33
CA GLY A 143 -20.94 15.86 -17.88
C GLY A 143 -20.95 15.40 -16.42
N THR A 144 -22.13 15.23 -15.83
CA THR A 144 -22.32 14.75 -14.47
C THR A 144 -23.35 13.63 -14.41
N TYR A 145 -23.18 12.75 -13.44
CA TYR A 145 -24.03 11.59 -13.19
C TYR A 145 -24.52 11.66 -11.76
N THR A 146 -25.84 11.54 -11.56
CA THR A 146 -26.47 11.61 -10.24
C THR A 146 -27.02 10.24 -9.86
N LEU A 147 -26.70 9.82 -8.64
CA LEU A 147 -27.25 8.63 -8.01
C LEU A 147 -28.15 9.05 -6.85
N ASP A 148 -29.35 8.48 -6.83
CA ASP A 148 -30.34 8.66 -5.79
C ASP A 148 -30.89 7.28 -5.33
N GLU A 149 -31.82 7.24 -4.39
CA GLU A 149 -32.41 5.98 -3.90
C GLU A 149 -33.14 5.19 -5.00
N ASP A 150 -33.71 5.88 -6.00
CA ASP A 150 -34.42 5.28 -7.13
C ASP A 150 -33.46 4.89 -8.28
N ARG A 151 -32.27 5.50 -8.33
CA ARG A 151 -31.24 5.40 -9.37
C ARG A 151 -29.88 5.10 -8.73
N SER A 152 -29.81 3.98 -8.02
CA SER A 152 -28.62 3.56 -7.26
C SER A 152 -27.69 2.62 -8.02
N TYR A 153 -27.95 2.38 -9.31
CA TYR A 153 -27.29 1.32 -10.07
C TYR A 153 -26.53 1.89 -11.27
N LEU A 154 -25.28 1.44 -11.45
CA LEU A 154 -24.47 1.67 -12.64
C LEU A 154 -24.07 0.31 -13.24
N ARG A 155 -24.20 0.19 -14.56
CA ARG A 155 -23.72 -0.97 -15.30
C ARG A 155 -22.89 -0.51 -16.48
N PHE A 156 -21.73 -1.12 -16.62
CA PHE A 156 -20.78 -0.89 -17.68
C PHE A 156 -20.63 -2.17 -18.49
N LEU A 157 -20.62 -2.06 -19.81
CA LEU A 157 -20.59 -3.18 -20.76
C LEU A 157 -19.43 -3.00 -21.74
N GLU A 158 -18.98 -4.11 -22.33
CA GLU A 158 -17.98 -4.11 -23.42
C GLU A 158 -16.69 -3.34 -23.06
N ILE A 159 -16.23 -3.46 -21.80
CA ILE A 159 -15.02 -2.74 -21.34
C ILE A 159 -13.76 -3.30 -22.02
N ASP A 160 -13.65 -4.63 -22.10
CA ASP A 160 -12.59 -5.41 -22.75
C ASP A 160 -11.15 -4.96 -22.40
N GLN A 161 -10.98 -4.47 -21.16
CA GLN A 161 -9.72 -3.96 -20.64
C GLN A 161 -9.50 -4.39 -19.19
N PRO A 162 -8.24 -4.51 -18.74
CA PRO A 162 -7.95 -4.86 -17.35
C PRO A 162 -8.23 -3.68 -16.42
N ILE A 163 -8.85 -3.94 -15.26
CA ILE A 163 -9.11 -2.95 -14.23
C ILE A 163 -8.40 -3.37 -12.93
N TYR A 164 -7.49 -2.53 -12.45
CA TYR A 164 -6.73 -2.75 -11.21
C TYR A 164 -7.22 -1.89 -10.06
N ASN A 165 -7.74 -0.69 -10.36
CA ASN A 165 -8.33 0.21 -9.37
C ASN A 165 -9.43 1.07 -10.02
N LEU A 166 -10.29 1.63 -9.17
CA LEU A 166 -11.32 2.60 -9.54
C LEU A 166 -11.14 3.86 -8.70
N HIS A 167 -11.38 5.01 -9.31
CA HIS A 167 -11.42 6.32 -8.68
C HIS A 167 -12.73 7.02 -9.02
N ILE A 168 -13.44 7.56 -8.02
CA ILE A 168 -14.59 8.43 -8.27
C ILE A 168 -14.10 9.87 -8.43
N ASP A 169 -14.53 10.50 -9.52
CA ASP A 169 -14.19 11.88 -9.85
C ASP A 169 -15.32 12.84 -9.44
N GLY A 170 -14.95 13.96 -8.82
CA GLY A 170 -15.86 15.08 -8.59
C GLY A 170 -17.09 14.73 -7.73
N LEU A 171 -16.94 13.84 -6.75
CA LEU A 171 -18.02 13.45 -5.86
C LEU A 171 -18.51 14.63 -5.02
N VAL A 172 -19.81 14.91 -5.10
CA VAL A 172 -20.52 15.93 -4.34
C VAL A 172 -21.73 15.28 -3.69
N ASN A 173 -21.96 15.63 -2.42
CA ASN A 173 -23.16 15.25 -1.70
C ASN A 173 -24.27 16.27 -2.00
N ASP A 174 -25.39 15.80 -2.55
CA ASP A 174 -26.54 16.62 -2.91
C ASP A 174 -27.57 16.71 -1.78
N ASP A 175 -27.38 15.96 -0.68
CA ASP A 175 -28.24 16.06 0.48
C ASP A 175 -28.13 17.44 1.14
N THR A 176 -29.28 18.01 1.46
CA THR A 176 -29.39 19.35 2.04
C THR A 176 -29.31 19.35 3.57
N ASP A 177 -29.42 18.17 4.21
CA ASP A 177 -29.28 18.08 5.67
C ASP A 177 -27.81 18.27 6.10
N PRO A 178 -27.49 19.28 6.92
CA PRO A 178 -26.13 19.50 7.42
C PRO A 178 -25.54 18.32 8.18
N LEU A 179 -26.37 17.47 8.80
CA LEU A 179 -25.92 16.26 9.51
C LEU A 179 -25.40 15.19 8.54
N HIS A 180 -25.83 15.23 7.29
CA HIS A 180 -25.48 14.24 6.27
C HIS A 180 -24.27 14.67 5.45
N ALA A 181 -23.70 15.86 5.71
CA ALA A 181 -22.61 16.43 4.93
C ALA A 181 -21.35 15.55 4.84
N ASP A 182 -21.08 14.72 5.87
CA ASP A 182 -20.02 13.70 5.90
C ASP A 182 -20.61 12.28 5.92
N SER A 183 -21.52 12.02 4.99
CA SER A 183 -22.12 10.69 4.81
C SER A 183 -21.13 9.72 4.15
N ALA A 184 -21.31 8.44 4.49
CA ALA A 184 -20.65 7.32 3.82
C ALA A 184 -21.62 6.64 2.85
N LEU A 185 -21.14 6.31 1.67
CA LEU A 185 -21.82 5.54 0.65
C LEU A 185 -21.10 4.21 0.48
N PHE A 186 -21.84 3.19 0.08
CA PHE A 186 -21.30 1.87 -0.16
C PHE A 186 -21.60 1.46 -1.59
N PHE A 187 -20.57 1.10 -2.35
CA PHE A 187 -20.74 0.52 -3.68
C PHE A 187 -20.49 -0.98 -3.60
N LYS A 188 -21.52 -1.79 -3.82
CA LYS A 188 -21.33 -3.22 -4.11
C LYS A 188 -20.74 -3.33 -5.51
N ILE A 189 -19.61 -4.02 -5.63
CA ILE A 189 -18.89 -4.20 -6.89
C ILE A 189 -19.09 -5.63 -7.36
N GLU A 190 -19.61 -5.78 -8.57
CA GLU A 190 -19.68 -7.08 -9.22
C GLU A 190 -19.13 -6.98 -10.65
N ALA A 191 -18.40 -7.99 -11.10
CA ALA A 191 -17.74 -7.95 -12.39
C ALA A 191 -17.68 -9.33 -13.04
N THR A 192 -17.59 -9.35 -14.37
CA THR A 192 -17.07 -10.51 -15.12
C THR A 192 -15.61 -10.25 -15.44
N ASP A 193 -14.78 -11.27 -15.40
CA ASP A 193 -13.37 -11.16 -15.72
C ASP A 193 -12.93 -12.31 -16.64
N GLU A 194 -11.67 -12.33 -17.05
CA GLU A 194 -11.19 -13.35 -18.01
C GLU A 194 -11.22 -14.76 -17.43
N ALA A 195 -11.16 -14.88 -16.10
CA ALA A 195 -11.28 -16.15 -15.39
C ALA A 195 -12.74 -16.58 -15.18
N ASN A 196 -13.68 -15.63 -15.12
CA ASN A 196 -15.08 -15.85 -14.78
C ASN A 196 -16.02 -15.12 -15.74
N SER A 197 -16.72 -15.91 -16.57
CA SER A 197 -17.75 -15.40 -17.50
C SER A 197 -19.04 -14.95 -16.81
N GLU A 198 -19.25 -15.35 -15.55
CA GLU A 198 -20.41 -14.95 -14.75
C GLU A 198 -20.07 -13.78 -13.82
N LEU A 199 -21.10 -12.99 -13.49
CA LEU A 199 -20.94 -11.82 -12.63
C LEU A 199 -20.65 -12.27 -11.20
N ASN A 200 -19.46 -11.97 -10.69
CA ASN A 200 -19.04 -12.30 -9.33
C ASN A 200 -18.93 -11.04 -8.46
N THR A 201 -19.22 -11.17 -7.16
CA THR A 201 -19.11 -10.08 -6.19
C THR A 201 -17.66 -9.94 -5.69
N PHE A 202 -17.07 -8.75 -5.86
CA PHE A 202 -15.70 -8.43 -5.43
C PHE A 202 -15.65 -7.61 -4.14
N GLY A 203 -16.78 -7.56 -3.42
CA GLY A 203 -16.92 -6.90 -2.14
C GLY A 203 -17.61 -5.53 -2.23
N THR A 204 -17.46 -4.76 -1.16
CA THR A 204 -18.14 -3.46 -0.99
C THR A 204 -17.11 -2.37 -0.78
N TRP A 205 -17.25 -1.29 -1.54
CA TRP A 205 -16.42 -0.11 -1.45
C TRP A 205 -17.11 1.00 -0.65
N GLN A 206 -16.57 1.31 0.52
CA GLN A 206 -17.03 2.44 1.32
C GLN A 206 -16.37 3.75 0.87
N VAL A 207 -17.19 4.75 0.59
CA VAL A 207 -16.80 6.07 0.07
C VAL A 207 -17.38 7.14 0.98
N GLY A 208 -16.51 7.89 1.68
CA GLY A 208 -16.90 9.08 2.41
C GLY A 208 -16.93 10.29 1.49
N THR A 209 -18.02 11.05 1.50
CA THR A 209 -18.21 12.21 0.62
C THR A 209 -17.14 13.29 0.83
N GLN A 210 -16.73 13.55 2.07
CA GLN A 210 -15.69 14.53 2.43
C GLN A 210 -14.29 13.93 2.63
N ALA A 211 -14.11 12.64 2.31
CA ALA A 211 -12.86 11.92 2.55
C ALA A 211 -12.23 11.46 1.22
N PRO A 212 -11.46 12.32 0.51
CA PRO A 212 -10.86 11.99 -0.78
C PRO A 212 -10.01 10.71 -0.81
N ARG A 213 -9.45 10.32 0.35
CA ARG A 213 -8.68 9.07 0.48
C ARG A 213 -9.52 7.81 0.26
N THR A 214 -10.83 7.90 0.44
CA THR A 214 -11.77 6.79 0.25
C THR A 214 -12.30 6.72 -1.18
N HIS A 215 -12.06 7.76 -2.00
CA HIS A 215 -12.51 7.83 -3.40
C HIS A 215 -11.68 6.95 -4.33
N THR A 216 -10.77 6.11 -3.81
CA THR A 216 -10.07 5.11 -4.63
C THR A 216 -10.13 3.73 -3.98
N ILE A 217 -10.48 2.70 -4.75
CA ILE A 217 -10.39 1.29 -4.34
C ILE A 217 -9.54 0.49 -5.32
N SER A 218 -8.80 -0.49 -4.83
CA SER A 218 -8.06 -1.44 -5.67
C SER A 218 -8.86 -2.75 -5.82
N LEU A 219 -8.93 -3.31 -7.02
CA LEU A 219 -9.71 -4.51 -7.34
C LEU A 219 -8.84 -5.70 -7.80
N ASP A 220 -9.09 -6.89 -7.26
CA ASP A 220 -8.44 -8.15 -7.64
C ASP A 220 -9.19 -8.83 -8.79
N LEU A 221 -9.20 -8.20 -9.96
CA LEU A 221 -9.80 -8.74 -11.17
C LEU A 221 -8.74 -9.42 -12.04
N THR A 222 -9.10 -10.53 -12.67
CA THR A 222 -8.17 -11.30 -13.51
C THR A 222 -8.35 -10.97 -14.99
N GLY A 223 -7.29 -10.46 -15.61
CA GLY A 223 -7.30 -10.19 -17.05
C GLY A 223 -8.28 -9.08 -17.44
N ASN A 224 -8.92 -9.23 -18.59
CA ASN A 224 -9.89 -8.25 -19.10
C ASN A 224 -11.25 -8.35 -18.39
N VAL A 225 -11.81 -7.19 -18.08
CA VAL A 225 -13.16 -7.07 -17.52
C VAL A 225 -14.14 -6.89 -18.67
N GLY A 226 -15.21 -7.68 -18.69
CA GLY A 226 -16.27 -7.57 -19.71
C GLY A 226 -17.39 -6.64 -19.25
N THR A 227 -18.07 -7.04 -18.18
CA THR A 227 -19.16 -6.31 -17.52
C THR A 227 -18.75 -5.93 -16.11
N LEU A 228 -19.06 -4.70 -15.69
CA LEU A 228 -18.89 -4.23 -14.31
C LEU A 228 -20.18 -3.58 -13.84
N THR A 229 -20.64 -3.94 -12.65
CA THR A 229 -21.80 -3.32 -12.00
C THR A 229 -21.38 -2.69 -10.69
N LEU A 230 -21.88 -1.49 -10.43
CA LEU A 230 -21.73 -0.78 -9.17
C LEU A 230 -23.12 -0.45 -8.65
N THR A 231 -23.46 -1.00 -7.48
CA THR A 231 -24.73 -0.70 -6.81
C THR A 231 -24.45 0.12 -5.57
N ALA A 232 -24.87 1.38 -5.58
CA ALA A 232 -24.77 2.29 -4.46
C ALA A 232 -25.81 1.97 -3.38
N SER A 233 -25.42 2.10 -2.13
CA SER A 233 -26.32 2.10 -0.98
C SER A 233 -25.88 3.14 0.04
N GLY A 234 -26.87 3.74 0.69
CA GLY A 234 -26.65 4.72 1.74
C GLY A 234 -26.20 4.06 3.04
N TYR A 235 -25.60 4.84 3.94
CA TYR A 235 -25.28 4.36 5.27
C TYR A 235 -26.56 4.08 6.06
N SER A 236 -26.69 2.89 6.63
CA SER A 236 -27.85 2.51 7.42
C SER A 236 -27.41 1.74 8.67
N SER A 237 -27.83 2.23 9.83
CA SER A 237 -27.61 1.61 11.14
C SER A 237 -28.86 1.76 12.01
N THR A 238 -28.87 1.13 13.18
CA THR A 238 -29.96 1.28 14.16
C THR A 238 -30.21 2.72 14.60
N TYR A 239 -29.20 3.60 14.49
CA TYR A 239 -29.23 4.96 15.07
C TYR A 239 -29.17 6.08 14.04
N ALA A 240 -28.74 5.79 12.81
CA ALA A 240 -28.58 6.78 11.74
C ALA A 240 -28.76 6.13 10.37
N GLN A 241 -29.46 6.83 9.49
CA GLN A 241 -29.68 6.45 8.10
C GLN A 241 -29.43 7.67 7.21
N TYR A 242 -28.57 7.51 6.22
CA TYR A 242 -28.22 8.54 5.26
C TYR A 242 -28.55 8.03 3.86
N PRO A 243 -29.33 8.78 3.06
CA PRO A 243 -29.76 8.35 1.74
C PRO A 243 -28.60 8.35 0.74
N VAL A 244 -28.79 7.69 -0.40
CA VAL A 244 -27.96 7.93 -1.58
C VAL A 244 -28.45 9.23 -2.21
N ALA A 245 -27.61 10.25 -2.22
CA ALA A 245 -27.89 11.53 -2.86
C ALA A 245 -26.56 12.16 -3.29
N VAL A 246 -25.98 11.65 -4.38
CA VAL A 246 -24.67 12.12 -4.85
C VAL A 246 -24.63 12.40 -6.33
N THR A 247 -23.87 13.43 -6.67
CA THR A 247 -23.47 13.76 -8.03
C THR A 247 -21.98 13.51 -8.17
N MET A 248 -21.57 12.90 -9.28
CA MET A 248 -20.16 12.69 -9.64
C MET A 248 -19.93 13.09 -11.09
N THR A 249 -18.69 13.43 -11.44
CA THR A 249 -18.31 13.68 -12.84
C THR A 249 -18.03 12.39 -13.60
N GLY A 250 -17.62 11.33 -12.88
CA GLY A 250 -17.45 10.00 -13.46
C GLY A 250 -16.63 9.07 -12.56
N ILE A 251 -16.19 7.96 -13.14
CA ILE A 251 -15.39 6.94 -12.45
C ILE A 251 -14.22 6.57 -13.37
N THR A 252 -13.02 6.97 -13.01
CA THR A 252 -11.82 6.65 -13.77
C THR A 252 -11.21 5.33 -13.28
N ALA A 253 -11.09 4.34 -14.16
CA ALA A 253 -10.32 3.13 -13.89
C ALA A 253 -8.83 3.38 -14.05
N ASN A 254 -8.02 2.58 -13.35
CA ASN A 254 -6.57 2.56 -13.48
C ASN A 254 -5.91 3.92 -13.23
N THR A 255 -6.43 4.66 -12.26
CA THR A 255 -5.91 5.98 -11.87
C THR A 255 -4.58 5.84 -11.13
N PRO A 256 -3.50 6.49 -11.60
CA PRO A 256 -2.25 6.58 -10.86
C PRO A 256 -2.42 7.33 -9.54
N ARG A 257 -1.94 6.74 -8.44
CA ARG A 257 -1.96 7.42 -7.14
C ARG A 257 -0.80 8.38 -7.05
N ALA A 258 -1.08 9.60 -6.60
CA ALA A 258 -0.05 10.59 -6.34
C ALA A 258 0.85 10.20 -5.15
N MET A 259 2.10 10.67 -5.17
CA MET A 259 3.01 10.54 -4.05
C MET A 259 2.50 11.39 -2.87
N ASN A 260 2.35 10.77 -1.71
CA ASN A 260 1.85 11.40 -0.49
C ASN A 260 2.81 11.15 0.68
N PHE A 261 3.76 12.06 0.86
CA PHE A 261 4.74 11.96 1.93
C PHE A 261 4.11 12.34 3.28
N SER A 262 4.08 11.38 4.21
CA SER A 262 3.61 11.64 5.57
C SER A 262 4.77 11.87 6.53
N LEU A 263 4.91 13.12 6.98
CA LEU A 263 5.89 13.48 8.01
C LEU A 263 5.64 12.68 9.30
N LEU A 264 4.38 12.47 9.67
CA LEU A 264 4.01 11.71 10.87
C LEU A 264 4.53 10.27 10.81
N ARG A 265 4.32 9.58 9.67
CA ARG A 265 4.81 8.21 9.48
C ARG A 265 6.33 8.16 9.45
N CYS A 266 6.98 9.13 8.78
CA CYS A 266 8.43 9.25 8.79
C CYS A 266 8.99 9.43 10.21
N VAL A 267 8.39 10.31 11.02
CA VAL A 267 8.81 10.52 12.43
C VAL A 267 8.56 9.26 13.25
N ALA A 268 7.42 8.59 13.09
CA ALA A 268 7.10 7.35 13.80
C ALA A 268 8.14 6.25 13.48
N VAL A 269 8.47 6.05 12.21
CA VAL A 269 9.51 5.09 11.78
C VAL A 269 10.88 5.49 12.35
N PHE A 270 11.24 6.78 12.31
CA PHE A 270 12.49 7.26 12.87
C PHE A 270 12.61 6.97 14.38
N LEU A 271 11.56 7.26 15.14
CA LEU A 271 11.51 6.98 16.58
C LEU A 271 11.55 5.47 16.87
N ALA A 272 10.86 4.66 16.08
CA ALA A 272 10.91 3.21 16.18
C ALA A 272 12.33 2.67 15.93
N LEU A 273 13.02 3.15 14.88
CA LEU A 273 14.40 2.78 14.59
C LEU A 273 15.37 3.22 15.69
N LEU A 274 15.18 4.42 16.25
CA LEU A 274 15.94 4.89 17.41
C LEU A 274 15.73 4.01 18.64
N ALA A 275 14.49 3.63 18.92
CA ALA A 275 14.16 2.74 20.03
C ALA A 275 14.82 1.37 19.86
N VAL A 276 14.72 0.75 18.68
CA VAL A 276 15.39 -0.52 18.36
C VAL A 276 16.91 -0.41 18.53
N TYR A 277 17.51 0.68 18.04
CA TYR A 277 18.95 0.91 18.22
C TYR A 277 19.34 1.11 19.69
N GLY A 278 18.52 1.84 20.46
CA GLY A 278 18.73 2.11 21.88
C GLY A 278 18.54 0.88 22.76
N LEU A 279 17.65 -0.04 22.38
CA LEU A 279 17.35 -1.28 23.10
C LEU A 279 18.18 -2.48 22.64
N ARG A 280 19.02 -2.36 21.60
CA ARG A 280 19.82 -3.50 21.13
C ARG A 280 20.74 -4.06 22.24
N PRO A 281 21.05 -5.37 22.25
CA PRO A 281 21.82 -6.01 23.32
C PRO A 281 23.20 -5.41 23.62
N ALA A 282 23.81 -4.77 22.62
CA ALA A 282 25.11 -4.12 22.73
C ALA A 282 25.05 -2.70 23.33
N SER A 283 23.85 -2.14 23.56
CA SER A 283 23.67 -0.78 24.07
C SER A 283 23.96 -0.65 25.57
N GLY A 284 24.37 0.54 25.99
CA GLY A 284 24.56 0.85 27.41
C GLY A 284 23.24 0.81 28.21
N LEU A 285 22.11 1.17 27.58
CA LEU A 285 20.77 1.08 28.17
C LEU A 285 20.39 -0.38 28.48
N TRP A 286 20.63 -1.29 27.52
CA TRP A 286 20.44 -2.72 27.73
C TRP A 286 21.35 -3.26 28.84
N LYS A 287 22.65 -2.98 28.78
CA LYS A 287 23.59 -3.48 29.80
C LYS A 287 23.32 -2.94 31.21
N ARG A 288 22.95 -1.66 31.36
CA ARG A 288 22.75 -1.00 32.66
C ARG A 288 21.39 -1.27 33.30
N ARG A 289 20.33 -1.47 32.50
CA ARG A 289 18.95 -1.58 33.03
C ARG A 289 18.35 -2.97 32.85
N TRP A 290 18.78 -3.72 31.84
CA TRP A 290 18.14 -4.98 31.42
C TRP A 290 18.83 -6.24 32.01
N LEU A 291 20.17 -6.27 32.04
CA LEU A 291 20.95 -7.32 32.71
C LEU A 291 20.96 -7.16 34.24
N ALA A 292 20.90 -5.92 34.73
CA ALA A 292 20.90 -5.61 36.16
C ALA A 292 19.49 -5.48 36.79
N GLY A 293 18.42 -5.51 35.99
CA GLY A 293 17.02 -5.37 36.43
C GLY A 293 16.33 -6.70 36.74
N ASN A 294 15.26 -6.64 37.57
CA ASN A 294 14.45 -7.80 37.98
C ASN A 294 13.67 -8.40 36.81
N VAL A 295 13.19 -9.65 36.96
CA VAL A 295 12.52 -10.43 35.92
C VAL A 295 11.29 -9.72 35.32
N CYS A 296 10.58 -8.89 36.11
CA CYS A 296 9.48 -8.05 35.64
C CYS A 296 9.89 -7.03 34.58
N ASP A 297 11.06 -6.39 34.72
CA ASP A 297 11.52 -5.39 33.75
C ASP A 297 11.86 -6.04 32.39
N ARG A 298 12.30 -7.31 32.42
CA ARG A 298 12.50 -8.12 31.21
C ARG A 298 11.18 -8.49 30.55
N GLY A 299 10.17 -8.84 31.34
CA GLY A 299 8.81 -9.11 30.87
C GLY A 299 8.17 -7.89 30.20
N VAL A 300 8.24 -6.72 30.84
CA VAL A 300 7.70 -5.47 30.29
C VAL A 300 8.40 -5.06 28.99
N ALA A 301 9.72 -5.24 28.87
CA ALA A 301 10.44 -4.95 27.63
C ALA A 301 10.10 -5.93 26.50
N LEU A 302 9.85 -7.20 26.81
CA LEU A 302 9.40 -8.20 25.84
C LEU A 302 7.99 -7.86 25.36
N VAL A 303 7.10 -7.44 26.26
CA VAL A 303 5.77 -6.93 25.93
C VAL A 303 5.88 -5.65 25.10
N LEU A 304 6.72 -4.69 25.47
CA LEU A 304 6.90 -3.45 24.70
C LEU A 304 7.48 -3.71 23.31
N GLY A 305 8.43 -4.64 23.20
CA GLY A 305 8.99 -5.10 21.92
C GLY A 305 7.96 -5.84 21.08
N ALA A 306 7.12 -6.67 21.69
CA ALA A 306 6.01 -7.34 21.03
C ALA A 306 4.94 -6.34 20.58
N VAL A 307 4.64 -5.31 21.39
CA VAL A 307 3.73 -4.21 21.05
C VAL A 307 4.32 -3.39 19.90
N MET A 308 5.62 -3.09 19.91
CA MET A 308 6.26 -2.37 18.81
C MET A 308 6.32 -3.22 17.53
N ALA A 309 6.60 -4.51 17.64
CA ALA A 309 6.58 -5.44 16.50
C ALA A 309 5.16 -5.58 15.94
N ALA A 310 4.16 -5.71 16.82
CA ALA A 310 2.75 -5.67 16.46
C ALA A 310 2.41 -4.32 15.81
N PHE A 311 2.92 -3.20 16.31
CA PHE A 311 2.69 -1.89 15.70
C PHE A 311 3.33 -1.78 14.32
N VAL A 312 4.55 -2.28 14.12
CA VAL A 312 5.21 -2.30 12.80
C VAL A 312 4.49 -3.22 11.82
N ILE A 313 3.92 -4.33 12.30
CA ILE A 313 3.09 -5.23 11.49
C ILE A 313 1.75 -4.55 11.18
N VAL A 314 1.09 -3.95 12.16
CA VAL A 314 -0.29 -3.44 12.09
C VAL A 314 -0.37 -2.06 11.43
N VAL A 315 0.63 -1.17 11.56
CA VAL A 315 0.59 0.19 10.97
C VAL A 315 0.42 0.19 9.45
N PRO A 316 1.11 -0.67 8.67
CA PRO A 316 0.81 -0.87 7.26
C PRO A 316 -0.68 -1.22 6.99
N PHE A 317 -1.33 -1.94 7.90
CA PHE A 317 -2.72 -2.38 7.79
C PHE A 317 -3.74 -1.48 8.53
N TRP A 318 -3.27 -0.45 9.24
CA TRP A 318 -4.12 0.46 10.03
C TRP A 318 -4.97 1.35 9.11
N GLN A 319 -4.55 1.56 7.85
CA GLN A 319 -5.34 2.28 6.85
C GLN A 319 -5.76 1.36 5.68
N PRO A 320 -7.06 1.00 5.60
CA PRO A 320 -7.62 0.13 4.56
C PRO A 320 -7.25 0.46 3.11
N GLY A 321 -7.19 1.74 2.78
CA GLY A 321 -7.01 2.17 1.40
C GLY A 321 -5.61 1.96 0.82
N ASN A 322 -4.63 1.46 1.57
CA ASN A 322 -3.21 1.50 1.15
C ASN A 322 -2.57 0.17 0.77
N THR A 323 -3.16 -0.99 1.10
CA THR A 323 -2.45 -2.27 0.97
C THR A 323 -3.06 -3.27 0.01
N GLY A 324 -4.32 -3.10 -0.44
CA GLY A 324 -4.90 -3.92 -1.52
C GLY A 324 -4.79 -5.44 -1.32
N LEU A 325 -4.72 -5.91 -0.07
CA LEU A 325 -4.63 -7.33 0.27
C LEU A 325 -5.98 -7.77 0.84
N ALA A 326 -6.68 -8.65 0.13
CA ALA A 326 -7.88 -9.33 0.62
C ALA A 326 -7.49 -10.52 1.51
N THR A 327 -7.97 -10.55 2.76
CA THR A 327 -7.95 -11.75 3.62
C THR A 327 -9.19 -11.81 4.52
N GLU A 328 -9.48 -13.00 5.03
CA GLU A 328 -10.59 -13.41 5.93
C GLU A 328 -10.87 -12.44 7.10
N HIS A 329 -9.94 -11.57 7.45
CA HIS A 329 -10.03 -10.66 8.60
C HIS A 329 -10.24 -9.19 8.21
N TYR A 330 -10.61 -8.92 6.95
CA TYR A 330 -10.88 -7.58 6.44
C TYR A 330 -12.35 -7.43 6.02
N ASN A 331 -13.04 -6.42 6.53
CA ASN A 331 -14.50 -6.16 6.39
C ASN A 331 -15.43 -6.96 7.34
N THR A 332 -15.21 -6.84 8.66
CA THR A 332 -15.95 -7.57 9.71
C THR A 332 -17.41 -7.14 9.91
N ALA A 333 -17.91 -6.10 9.23
CA ALA A 333 -19.26 -5.59 9.47
C ALA A 333 -20.38 -6.50 8.91
N TYR A 334 -20.06 -7.44 7.99
CA TYR A 334 -21.05 -8.26 7.28
C TYR A 334 -20.64 -9.73 7.08
N TRP A 335 -19.77 -10.27 7.93
CA TRP A 335 -19.42 -11.69 7.89
C TRP A 335 -20.49 -12.52 8.64
N ASP A 336 -21.16 -13.43 7.93
CA ASP A 336 -22.30 -14.24 8.41
C ASP A 336 -21.89 -15.62 8.97
N GLY A 337 -20.59 -15.90 9.05
CA GLY A 337 -20.05 -17.02 9.84
C GLY A 337 -20.04 -18.38 9.15
N GLU A 338 -20.49 -18.48 7.90
CA GLU A 338 -20.42 -19.73 7.13
C GLU A 338 -19.50 -19.55 5.92
N SER A 339 -18.29 -20.10 6.02
CA SER A 339 -17.47 -20.37 4.85
C SER A 339 -17.92 -21.68 4.22
N THR A 340 -18.07 -21.75 2.91
CA THR A 340 -17.69 -22.96 2.18
C THR A 340 -17.12 -22.59 0.82
N VAL A 341 -15.80 -22.77 0.70
CA VAL A 341 -15.04 -22.77 -0.57
C VAL A 341 -14.75 -21.39 -1.16
#